data_AF-A0A520FG76-F1
#
_entry.id   AF-A0A520FG76-F1
#
_cell.length_a   1.000
_cell.length_b   1.000
_cell.length_c   1.000
_cell.angle_alpha   90.00
_cell.angle_beta   90.00
_cell.angle_gamma   90.00
#
_symmetry.space_group_name_H-M   'P 1'
#
loop_
_entity.id
_entity.type
_entity.pdbx_description
1 polymer ?
#
loop_
_entity_poly.entity_id
_entity_poly.type
_entity_poly.pdbx_seq_one_letter_code
_entity_poly.pdbx_strand_id
1 'polypeptide(L)'
;MNDEHAARLADLEARVHALESAATGEPPAPDAGAILDLSPTAVSNASAALGHPTRLEIVRTLLRGPAGAAELQTAVGLTSPGQLYHHLRALSGARIVEQESRNHYRMSGNTPCEYLSTAGG
;
A
#
# COMPACT_ATOMS: atom_id res chain seq x y z
N MET A 1 -37.09 7.17 22.63
CA MET A 1 -35.63 7.13 22.85
C MET A 1 -35.08 5.72 22.61
N ASN A 2 -35.71 4.64 23.12
CA ASN A 2 -35.24 3.27 22.87
C ASN A 2 -35.42 2.81 21.41
N ASP A 3 -36.51 3.19 20.73
CA ASP A 3 -36.77 2.73 19.35
C ASP A 3 -35.79 3.30 18.33
N GLU A 4 -35.35 4.55 18.51
CA GLU A 4 -34.34 5.18 17.65
C GLU A 4 -32.96 4.55 17.85
N HIS A 5 -32.63 4.15 19.08
CA HIS A 5 -31.38 3.47 19.37
C HIS A 5 -31.38 2.04 18.80
N ALA A 6 -32.52 1.34 18.86
CA ALA A 6 -32.70 0.03 18.25
C ALA A 6 -32.57 0.09 16.72
N ALA A 7 -33.16 1.10 16.09
CA ALA A 7 -33.03 1.31 14.64
C ALA A 7 -31.58 1.62 14.22
N ARG A 8 -30.86 2.45 14.99
CA ARG A 8 -29.45 2.75 14.74
C ARG A 8 -28.54 1.54 14.96
N LEU A 9 -28.83 0.71 15.95
CA LEU A 9 -28.07 -0.52 16.20
C LEU A 9 -28.26 -1.52 15.05
N ALA A 10 -29.50 -1.71 14.58
CA ALA A 10 -29.80 -2.57 13.44
C ALA A 10 -29.13 -2.09 12.14
N ASP A 11 -29.09 -0.77 11.89
CA ASP A 11 -28.36 -0.19 10.75
C ASP A 11 -26.86 -0.47 10.85
N LEU A 12 -26.27 -0.31 12.04
CA LEU A 12 -24.85 -0.54 12.25
C LEU A 12 -24.49 -2.03 12.07
N GLU A 13 -25.31 -2.93 12.60
CA GLU A 13 -25.14 -4.38 12.45
C GLU A 13 -25.24 -4.80 10.97
N ALA A 14 -26.21 -4.26 10.22
CA ALA A 14 -26.35 -4.52 8.79
C ALA A 14 -25.12 -4.05 7.99
N ARG A 15 -24.57 -2.88 8.34
CA ARG A 15 -23.36 -2.32 7.69
C ARG A 15 -22.10 -3.14 8.01
N VAL A 16 -21.93 -3.56 9.26
CA VAL A 16 -20.80 -4.43 9.66
C VAL A 16 -20.88 -5.76 8.93
N HIS A 17 -22.06 -6.38 8.89
CA HIS A 17 -22.26 -7.64 8.19
C HIS A 17 -21.95 -7.54 6.68
N ALA A 18 -22.34 -6.45 6.03
CA ALA A 18 -22.01 -6.20 4.62
C ALA A 18 -20.49 -6.04 4.40
N LEU A 19 -19.80 -5.36 5.32
CA LEU A 19 -18.33 -5.20 5.28
C LEU A 19 -17.60 -6.53 5.51
N GLU A 20 -18.02 -7.33 6.49
CA GLU A 20 -17.44 -8.64 6.78
C GLU A 20 -17.66 -9.63 5.63
N SER A 21 -18.84 -9.59 5.00
CA SER A 21 -19.16 -10.41 3.84
C SER A 21 -18.32 -10.03 2.62
N ALA A 22 -18.07 -8.73 2.40
CA ALA A 22 -17.20 -8.25 1.32
C ALA A 22 -15.71 -8.57 1.57
N ALA A 23 -15.27 -8.57 2.83
CA ALA A 23 -13.90 -8.90 3.21
C ALA A 23 -13.57 -10.41 3.10
N THR A 24 -14.58 -11.28 2.99
CA THR A 24 -14.42 -12.74 2.83
C THR A 24 -14.14 -13.17 1.37
N GLY A 25 -13.96 -12.22 0.45
CA GLY A 25 -13.37 -12.52 -0.84
C GLY A 25 -11.95 -13.04 -0.65
N GLU A 26 -11.76 -14.36 -0.72
CA GLU A 26 -10.44 -14.96 -0.91
C GLU A 26 -9.79 -14.19 -2.07
N PRO A 27 -8.67 -13.46 -1.86
CA PRO A 27 -8.01 -12.77 -2.95
C PRO A 27 -7.78 -13.82 -4.04
N PRO A 28 -8.12 -13.55 -5.32
CA PRO A 28 -7.95 -14.55 -6.36
C PRO A 28 -6.53 -15.06 -6.24
N ALA A 29 -6.39 -16.37 -6.07
CA ALA A 29 -5.07 -16.98 -5.96
C ALA A 29 -4.26 -16.47 -7.16
N PRO A 30 -3.01 -16.00 -6.94
CA PRO A 30 -2.20 -15.52 -8.05
C PRO A 30 -2.19 -16.61 -9.11
N ASP A 31 -2.58 -16.25 -10.31
CA ASP A 31 -2.60 -17.14 -11.44
C ASP A 31 -1.17 -17.60 -11.70
N ALA A 32 -0.90 -18.87 -11.37
CA ALA A 32 0.44 -19.44 -11.54
C ALA A 32 0.94 -19.31 -13.00
N GLY A 33 0.02 -19.21 -13.96
CA GLY A 33 0.31 -18.90 -15.35
C GLY A 33 0.96 -17.52 -15.56
N ALA A 34 0.43 -16.45 -14.95
CA ALA A 34 1.01 -15.11 -15.12
C ALA A 34 2.40 -14.99 -14.49
N ILE A 35 2.74 -15.83 -13.52
CA ILE A 35 4.10 -15.89 -12.97
C ILE A 35 5.12 -16.21 -14.08
N LEU A 36 4.74 -17.02 -15.07
CA LEU A 36 5.63 -17.36 -16.20
C LEU A 36 5.85 -16.18 -17.15
N ASP A 37 4.92 -15.22 -17.19
CA ASP A 37 5.02 -14.00 -18.00
C ASP A 37 5.83 -12.89 -17.30
N LEU A 38 6.08 -13.03 -15.98
CA LEU A 38 6.91 -12.09 -15.24
C LEU A 38 8.38 -12.23 -15.63
N SER A 39 9.05 -11.09 -15.81
CA SER A 39 10.51 -11.07 -16.00
C SER A 39 11.22 -11.54 -14.72
N PRO A 40 12.01 -12.63 -14.74
CA PRO A 40 12.70 -13.13 -13.56
C PRO A 40 13.67 -12.10 -12.96
N THR A 41 14.29 -11.28 -13.81
CA THR A 41 15.19 -10.21 -13.37
C THR A 41 14.43 -9.08 -12.68
N ALA A 42 13.25 -8.72 -13.17
CA ALA A 42 12.40 -7.73 -12.51
C ALA A 42 11.94 -8.21 -11.12
N VAL A 43 11.50 -9.47 -11.02
CA VAL A 43 11.07 -10.07 -9.74
C VAL A 43 12.25 -10.14 -8.76
N SER A 44 13.43 -10.56 -9.22
CA SER A 44 14.64 -10.60 -8.38
C SER A 44 15.01 -9.20 -7.86
N ASN A 45 14.96 -8.18 -8.72
CA ASN A 45 15.30 -6.81 -8.34
C ASN A 45 14.30 -6.24 -7.32
N ALA A 46 13.00 -6.46 -7.53
CA ALA A 46 11.96 -6.07 -6.59
C ALA A 46 12.14 -6.79 -5.24
N SER A 47 12.38 -8.11 -5.27
CA SER A 47 12.60 -8.91 -4.06
C SER A 47 13.84 -8.45 -3.29
N ALA A 48 14.95 -8.18 -3.98
CA ALA A 48 16.17 -7.64 -3.37
C ALA A 48 15.92 -6.26 -2.74
N ALA A 49 15.16 -5.39 -3.40
CA ALA A 49 14.78 -4.09 -2.87
C ALA A 49 13.79 -4.18 -1.69
N LEU A 50 12.99 -5.25 -1.57
CA LEU A 50 12.10 -5.45 -0.43
C LEU A 50 12.74 -6.23 0.73
N GLY A 51 13.87 -6.92 0.51
CA GLY A 51 14.54 -7.75 1.51
C GLY A 51 15.21 -7.04 2.70
N HIS A 52 14.89 -5.77 2.98
CA HIS A 52 15.45 -5.03 4.11
C HIS A 52 14.34 -4.40 4.95
N PRO A 53 14.36 -4.56 6.29
CA PRO A 53 13.26 -4.16 7.16
C PRO A 53 12.91 -2.67 7.06
N THR A 54 13.91 -1.78 7.06
CA THR A 54 13.70 -0.34 6.88
C THR A 54 13.01 -0.01 5.56
N ARG A 55 13.32 -0.73 4.47
CA ARG A 55 12.70 -0.48 3.16
C ARG A 55 11.23 -0.93 3.17
N LEU A 56 10.92 -2.02 3.87
CA LEU A 56 9.53 -2.45 4.08
C LEU A 56 8.73 -1.41 4.87
N GLU A 57 9.29 -0.83 5.93
CA GLU A 57 8.57 0.20 6.69
C GLU A 57 8.33 1.49 5.87
N ILE A 58 9.29 1.88 5.01
CA ILE A 58 9.06 2.95 4.03
C ILE A 58 7.88 2.60 3.11
N VAL A 59 7.90 1.40 2.53
CA VAL A 59 6.82 0.93 1.63
C VAL A 59 5.47 0.87 2.36
N ARG A 60 5.42 0.35 3.59
CA ARG A 60 4.21 0.31 4.41
C ARG A 60 3.68 1.72 4.72
N THR A 61 4.56 2.69 4.89
CA THR A 61 4.16 4.09 5.05
C THR A 61 3.55 4.62 3.77
N LEU A 62 4.20 4.39 2.63
CA LEU A 62 3.74 4.86 1.31
C LEU A 62 2.48 4.16 0.79
N LEU A 63 2.21 2.92 1.24
CA LEU A 63 0.95 2.22 0.97
C LEU A 63 -0.26 2.85 1.66
N ARG A 64 -0.04 3.62 2.74
CA ARG A 64 -1.11 4.38 3.41
C ARG A 64 -1.37 5.74 2.74
N GLY A 65 -0.45 6.20 1.90
CA GLY A 65 -0.55 7.44 1.16
C GLY A 65 0.83 8.02 0.82
N PRO A 66 0.90 9.00 -0.10
CA PRO A 66 2.11 9.74 -0.39
C PRO A 66 2.68 10.39 0.88
N ALA A 67 4.01 10.40 1.02
CA ALA A 67 4.68 10.91 2.20
C ALA A 67 5.96 11.68 1.86
N GLY A 68 6.26 12.68 2.69
CA GLY A 68 7.48 13.47 2.59
C GLY A 68 8.72 12.75 3.13
N ALA A 69 9.91 13.16 2.68
CA ALA A 69 11.17 12.59 3.17
C ALA A 69 11.32 12.68 4.70
N ALA A 70 10.91 13.78 5.32
CA ALA A 70 10.98 13.96 6.78
C ALA A 70 10.01 13.03 7.53
N GLU A 71 8.81 12.82 6.99
CA GLU A 71 7.81 11.90 7.54
C GLU A 71 8.30 10.46 7.44
N LEU A 72 8.84 10.07 6.29
CA LEU A 72 9.46 8.76 6.10
C LEU A 72 10.63 8.54 7.05
N GLN A 73 11.53 9.54 7.19
CA GLN A 73 12.66 9.46 8.10
C GLN A 73 12.22 9.20 9.55
N THR A 74 11.17 9.91 9.98
CA THR A 74 10.60 9.78 11.32
C THR A 74 9.93 8.42 11.49
N ALA A 75 9.13 7.98 10.52
CA ALA A 75 8.42 6.71 10.55
C ALA A 75 9.37 5.50 10.68
N VAL A 76 10.56 5.58 10.07
CA VAL A 76 11.55 4.50 10.13
C VAL A 76 12.68 4.72 11.14
N GLY A 77 12.61 5.78 11.96
CA GLY A 77 13.55 6.02 13.06
C GLY A 77 15.01 6.21 12.63
N LEU A 78 15.25 6.75 11.43
CA LEU A 78 16.62 6.90 10.90
C LEU A 78 17.32 8.14 11.45
N THR A 79 18.55 7.94 11.92
CA THR A 79 19.40 9.00 12.49
C THR A 79 20.09 9.87 11.45
N SER A 80 20.13 9.45 10.18
CA SER A 80 20.79 10.18 9.10
C SER A 80 19.90 10.29 7.85
N PRO A 81 19.75 11.50 7.26
CA PRO A 81 19.05 11.68 6.00
C PRO A 81 19.65 10.85 4.86
N GLY A 82 20.97 10.63 4.87
CA GLY A 82 21.66 9.86 3.83
C GLY A 82 21.22 8.39 3.79
N GLN A 83 20.85 7.81 4.92
CA GLN A 83 20.32 6.44 4.98
C GLN A 83 18.95 6.36 4.29
N LEU A 84 18.08 7.35 4.52
CA LEU A 84 16.79 7.42 3.85
C LEU A 84 16.95 7.50 2.32
N TYR A 85 17.81 8.41 1.83
CA TYR A 85 18.00 8.55 0.38
C TYR A 85 18.63 7.31 -0.25
N HIS A 86 19.50 6.59 0.48
CA HIS A 86 20.01 5.30 0.02
C HIS A 86 18.88 4.27 -0.16
N HIS A 87 17.98 4.17 0.82
CA HIS A 87 16.82 3.29 0.74
C HIS A 87 15.85 3.67 -0.37
N LEU A 88 15.53 4.96 -0.52
CA LEU A 88 14.67 5.48 -1.58
C LEU A 88 15.27 5.22 -2.96
N ARG A 89 16.59 5.41 -3.13
CA ARG A 89 17.28 5.10 -4.39
C ARG A 89 17.20 3.62 -4.75
N ALA A 90 17.35 2.72 -3.77
CA ALA A 90 17.20 1.29 -3.99
C ALA A 90 15.76 0.92 -4.39
N LEU A 91 14.76 1.49 -3.71
CA LEU A 91 13.35 1.26 -4.00
C LEU A 91 12.93 1.82 -5.38
N SER A 92 13.39 3.02 -5.74
CA SER A 92 13.12 3.62 -7.05
C SER A 92 13.86 2.90 -8.18
N GLY A 93 15.08 2.42 -7.94
CA GLY A 93 15.81 1.58 -8.89
C GLY A 93 15.07 0.28 -9.23
N ALA A 94 14.31 -0.25 -8.27
CA ALA A 94 13.45 -1.42 -8.47
C ALA A 94 12.01 -1.06 -8.91
N ARG A 95 11.72 0.22 -9.21
CA ARG A 95 10.39 0.71 -9.59
C ARG A 95 9.29 0.41 -8.57
N ILE A 96 9.62 0.39 -7.27
CA ILE A 96 8.64 0.21 -6.19
C ILE A 96 8.05 1.57 -5.78
N VAL A 97 8.89 2.61 -5.77
CA VAL A 97 8.50 3.97 -5.37
C VAL A 97 8.96 4.98 -6.41
N GLU A 98 8.18 6.03 -6.57
CA GLU A 98 8.50 7.16 -7.44
C GLU A 98 8.42 8.48 -6.69
N GLN A 99 9.23 9.44 -7.12
CA GLN A 99 9.17 10.80 -6.59
C GLN A 99 8.08 11.56 -7.34
N GLU A 100 7.04 11.96 -6.63
CA GLU A 100 5.94 12.74 -7.20
C GLU A 100 6.31 14.22 -7.32
N SER A 101 6.96 14.76 -6.29
CA SER A 101 7.43 16.14 -6.25
C SER A 101 8.66 16.25 -5.34
N ARG A 102 9.22 17.46 -5.18
CA ARG A 102 10.46 17.65 -4.40
C ARG A 102 10.27 17.14 -2.97
N ASN A 103 11.06 16.12 -2.61
CA ASN A 103 10.99 15.43 -1.31
C ASN A 103 9.66 14.72 -1.00
N HIS A 104 8.81 14.46 -1.99
CA HIS A 104 7.55 13.75 -1.81
C HIS A 104 7.52 12.48 -2.65
N TYR A 105 7.16 11.36 -2.02
CA TYR A 105 7.25 10.03 -2.61
C TYR A 105 5.90 9.32 -2.56
N ARG A 106 5.65 8.48 -3.55
CA ARG A 106 4.49 7.61 -3.65
C ARG A 106 4.90 6.23 -4.17
N MET A 107 4.00 5.26 -4.05
CA MET A 107 4.17 3.96 -4.70
C MET A 107 4.18 4.15 -6.22
N SER A 108 5.06 3.43 -6.91
CA SER A 108 5.10 3.48 -8.37
C SER A 108 3.83 2.85 -8.94
N GLY A 109 3.08 3.63 -9.72
CA GLY A 109 1.84 3.17 -10.31
C GLY A 109 2.10 2.20 -11.46
N ASN A 110 1.99 0.88 -11.20
CA ASN A 110 1.67 -0.08 -12.26
C ASN A 110 0.37 -0.86 -12.00
N THR A 111 -0.45 -0.34 -11.09
CA THR A 111 -1.88 -0.63 -11.01
C THR A 111 -2.60 0.71 -11.01
N PRO A 112 -3.50 0.99 -11.99
CA PRO A 112 -4.42 2.10 -11.84
C PRO A 112 -5.20 1.85 -10.55
N CYS A 113 -5.19 2.83 -9.64
CA CYS A 113 -6.03 2.79 -8.45
C CYS A 113 -7.47 3.10 -8.91
N GLU A 114 -8.08 2.13 -9.60
CA GLU A 114 -9.40 2.26 -10.25
C GLU A 114 -10.47 1.44 -9.51
N TYR A 115 -10.28 1.11 -8.23
CA TYR A 115 -11.22 0.27 -7.50
C TYR A 115 -11.91 0.94 -6.30
N LEU A 116 -11.77 2.26 -6.09
CA LEU A 116 -12.49 2.97 -5.02
C LEU A 116 -13.42 4.10 -5.53
N SER A 117 -13.74 4.17 -6.83
CA SER A 117 -14.58 5.25 -7.40
C SER A 117 -15.89 4.81 -8.10
N THR A 118 -16.35 3.57 -7.93
CA THR A 118 -17.65 3.11 -8.44
C THR A 118 -18.55 2.56 -7.33
N ALA A 119 -18.85 3.41 -6.34
CA ALA A 119 -20.00 3.22 -5.45
C ALA A 119 -20.63 4.59 -5.15
N GLY A 120 -21.48 5.03 -6.08
CA GLY A 120 -22.19 6.30 -6.02
C GLY A 120 -23.10 6.46 -7.23
N GLY A 121 -24.05 5.52 -7.36
CA GLY A 121 -25.28 5.70 -8.13
C GLY A 121 -26.42 6.02 -7.18
#